data_AF-A0A7S1HKX6-F1
#
_entry.id   AF-A0A7S1HKX6-F1
#
_cell.length_a   1.000
_cell.length_b   1.000
_cell.length_c   1.000
_cell.angle_alpha   90.00
_cell.angle_beta   90.00
_cell.angle_gamma   90.00
#
_symmetry.space_group_name_H-M   'P 1'
#
loop_
_entity.id
_entity.type
_entity.pdbx_description
1 polymer ?
#
loop_
_entity_poly.entity_id
_entity_poly.type
_entity_poly.pdbx_seq_one_letter_code
_entity_poly.pdbx_strand_id
1 'polypeptide(L)'
;WHEGCGGCAYLGMEYEPQLSFKRGHVEDVLAKVGGFDGVKVSGPNSAASTLQYRNSMVYTFGEEGGERKQQQLQRQGGDGMVLGLHGKGTHDAIVDVEEGLLPSAAA
;
A
#
# COMPACT_ATOMS: atom_id res chain seq x y z
N TRP A 1 6.46 9.09 -2.18
CA TRP A 1 5.08 8.65 -2.52
C TRP A 1 5.09 8.26 -3.99
N HIS A 2 4.54 7.11 -4.35
CA HIS A 2 4.51 6.64 -5.73
C HIS A 2 3.06 6.29 -6.12
N GLU A 3 2.49 7.00 -7.09
CA GLU A 3 1.08 6.89 -7.48
C GLU A 3 0.70 5.47 -7.94
N GLY A 4 1.62 4.78 -8.63
CA GLY A 4 1.43 3.39 -9.07
C GLY A 4 1.59 2.32 -7.99
N CYS A 5 2.05 2.65 -6.77
CA CYS A 5 2.31 1.67 -5.72
C CYS A 5 1.03 1.35 -4.92
N GLY A 6 0.69 0.07 -4.80
CA GLY A 6 -0.51 -0.38 -4.09
C GLY A 6 -0.43 -0.31 -2.55
N GLY A 7 0.73 -0.02 -1.97
CA GLY A 7 0.98 -0.20 -0.54
C GLY A 7 0.43 0.88 0.40
N CYS A 8 -0.04 2.02 -0.12
CA CYS A 8 -0.26 3.23 0.68
C CYS A 8 -1.67 3.86 0.52
N ALA A 9 -2.74 3.06 0.56
CA ALA A 9 -4.09 3.49 0.18
C ALA A 9 -4.66 4.70 0.95
N TYR A 10 -4.30 4.89 2.23
CA TYR A 10 -4.86 5.95 3.09
C TYR A 10 -3.91 7.13 3.35
N LEU A 11 -2.69 7.15 2.78
CA LEU A 11 -1.72 8.23 3.04
C LEU A 11 -2.17 9.60 2.52
N GLY A 12 -3.16 9.66 1.63
CA GLY A 12 -3.76 10.93 1.18
C GLY A 12 -4.78 11.53 2.14
N MET A 13 -5.01 10.91 3.30
CA MET A 13 -5.95 11.35 4.32
C MET A 13 -5.19 11.67 5.62
N GLU A 14 -5.59 12.73 6.31
CA GLU A 14 -5.08 13.04 7.65
C GLU A 14 -5.36 11.89 8.64
N TYR A 15 -4.47 11.72 9.63
CA TYR A 15 -4.49 10.52 10.48
C TYR A 15 -5.76 10.39 11.33
N GLU A 16 -6.26 11.48 11.91
CA GLU A 16 -7.48 11.47 12.74
C GLU A 16 -8.74 11.04 11.96
N PRO A 17 -9.01 11.58 10.75
CA PRO A 17 -10.04 11.03 9.87
C PRO A 17 -9.87 9.54 9.54
N GLN A 18 -8.63 9.04 9.39
CA GLN A 18 -8.41 7.61 9.17
C GLN A 18 -8.89 6.76 10.36
N LEU A 19 -8.70 7.21 11.60
CA LEU A 19 -9.16 6.51 12.80
C LEU A 19 -10.69 6.44 12.84
N SER A 20 -11.34 7.57 12.56
CA SER A 20 -12.81 7.67 12.49
C SER A 20 -13.38 6.78 11.39
N PHE A 21 -12.77 6.81 10.21
CA PHE A 21 -13.16 5.96 9.08
C PHE A 21 -13.05 4.46 9.41
N LYS A 22 -11.91 4.03 9.99
CA LYS A 22 -11.69 2.63 10.35
C LYS A 22 -12.67 2.15 11.41
N ARG A 23 -12.98 2.98 12.40
CA ARG A 23 -14.00 2.68 13.41
C ARG A 23 -15.38 2.49 12.77
N GLY A 24 -15.82 3.45 11.96
CA GLY A 24 -17.10 3.37 11.26
C GLY A 24 -17.19 2.16 10.33
N HIS A 25 -16.08 1.78 9.69
CA HIS A 25 -16.03 0.57 8.87
C HIS A 25 -16.27 -0.71 9.68
N VAL A 26 -15.70 -0.82 10.89
CA VAL A 26 -15.95 -1.95 11.79
C VAL A 26 -17.40 -1.95 12.28
N GLU A 27 -17.94 -0.79 12.67
CA GLU A 27 -19.35 -0.65 13.07
C GLU A 27 -20.29 -1.12 11.95
N ASP A 28 -20.03 -0.68 10.72
CA ASP A 28 -20.81 -1.05 9.53
C ASP A 28 -20.74 -2.55 9.23
N VAL A 29 -19.55 -3.17 9.28
CA VAL A 29 -19.40 -4.60 9.01
C VAL A 29 -20.11 -5.43 10.09
N LEU A 30 -19.98 -5.06 11.36
CA LEU A 30 -20.65 -5.76 12.47
C LEU A 30 -22.18 -5.69 12.34
N ALA A 31 -22.74 -4.53 12.02
CA ALA A 31 -24.18 -4.37 11.88
C ALA A 31 -24.70 -4.99 10.56
N LYS A 32 -24.19 -4.55 9.41
CA LYS A 32 -24.74 -4.86 8.09
C LYS A 32 -24.45 -6.29 7.63
N VAL A 33 -23.31 -6.85 8.02
CA VAL A 33 -22.88 -8.21 7.62
C VAL A 33 -23.03 -9.20 8.78
N GLY A 34 -22.64 -8.78 9.99
CA GLY A 34 -22.68 -9.64 11.17
C GLY A 34 -24.04 -9.74 11.87
N GLY A 35 -24.98 -8.82 11.61
CA GLY A 35 -26.27 -8.76 12.30
C GLY A 35 -26.17 -8.36 13.77
N PHE A 36 -25.05 -7.77 14.20
CA PHE A 36 -24.84 -7.32 15.57
C PHE A 36 -25.29 -5.86 15.74
N ASP A 37 -26.57 -5.66 16.05
CA ASP A 37 -27.11 -4.34 16.31
C ASP A 37 -26.73 -3.81 17.70
N GLY A 38 -26.45 -2.51 17.78
CA GLY A 38 -26.20 -1.81 19.05
C GLY A 38 -24.86 -2.10 19.73
N VAL A 39 -23.91 -2.77 19.05
CA VAL A 39 -22.57 -2.99 19.58
C VAL A 39 -21.80 -1.69 19.67
N LYS A 40 -21.30 -1.36 20.86
CA LYS A 40 -20.42 -0.21 21.06
C LYS A 40 -19.00 -0.56 20.63
N VAL A 41 -18.58 -0.05 19.48
CA VAL A 41 -17.19 -0.15 19.01
C VAL A 41 -16.36 0.95 19.67
N SER A 42 -15.26 0.56 20.32
CA SER A 42 -14.27 1.50 20.87
C SER A 42 -13.45 2.16 19.76
N GLY A 43 -12.82 3.30 20.05
CA GLY A 43 -11.87 3.91 19.13
C GLY A 43 -10.69 2.97 18.81
N PRO A 44 -10.11 3.03 17.59
CA PRO A 44 -8.90 2.27 17.28
C PRO A 44 -7.74 2.76 18.14
N ASN A 45 -6.82 1.86 18.50
CA ASN A 45 -5.55 2.27 19.11
C ASN A 45 -4.73 3.05 18.07
N SER A 46 -4.29 4.25 18.43
CA SER A 46 -3.40 5.04 17.58
C SER A 46 -2.02 4.38 17.48
N ALA A 47 -1.39 4.56 16.33
CA ALA A 47 -0.04 4.12 16.07
C ALA A 47 0.94 5.09 16.73
N ALA A 48 2.05 4.58 17.25
CA ALA A 48 3.12 5.40 17.81
C ALA A 48 3.80 6.29 16.76
N SER A 49 3.80 5.86 15.49
CA SER A 49 4.24 6.65 14.33
C SER A 49 3.33 6.38 13.14
N THR A 50 3.03 7.41 12.36
CA THR A 50 2.20 7.34 11.15
C THR A 50 3.01 7.13 9.89
N LEU A 51 4.32 7.35 9.95
CA LEU A 51 5.32 7.14 8.91
C LEU A 51 6.47 6.28 9.45
N GLN A 52 7.29 5.71 8.57
CA GLN A 52 8.53 5.01 8.95
C GLN A 52 8.39 3.91 10.02
N TYR A 53 7.23 3.25 10.09
CA TYR A 53 6.94 2.23 11.12
C TYR A 53 7.16 0.79 10.64
N ARG A 54 7.37 0.54 9.33
CA ARG A 54 7.59 -0.82 8.81
C ARG A 54 9.03 -1.24 9.02
N ASN A 55 9.24 -2.23 9.88
CA ASN A 55 10.55 -2.85 10.13
C ASN A 55 10.90 -4.00 9.15
N SER A 56 9.98 -4.34 8.25
CA SER A 56 10.15 -5.40 7.26
C SER A 56 9.52 -4.99 5.94
N MET A 57 10.24 -5.27 4.86
CA MET A 57 9.83 -5.03 3.49
C MET A 57 10.12 -6.27 2.66
N VAL A 58 9.21 -6.57 1.74
CA VAL A 58 9.37 -7.62 0.74
C VAL A 58 9.38 -6.95 -0.62
N TYR A 59 10.44 -7.21 -1.38
CA TYR A 59 10.61 -6.71 -2.73
C TYR A 59 10.53 -7.86 -3.73
N THR A 60 10.15 -7.55 -4.96
CA THR A 60 10.05 -8.50 -6.06
C THR A 60 10.95 -8.05 -7.20
N PHE A 61 11.76 -8.96 -7.73
CA PHE A 61 12.42 -8.78 -9.02
C PHE A 61 11.41 -9.06 -10.14
N GLY A 62 11.30 -8.18 -11.11
CA GLY A 62 10.42 -8.39 -12.26
C GLY A 62 10.51 -7.28 -13.28
N GLU A 63 9.54 -7.25 -14.19
CA GLU A 63 9.53 -6.34 -15.33
C GLU A 63 8.85 -5.02 -15.00
N GLU A 64 9.50 -3.92 -15.34
CA GLU A 64 9.02 -2.59 -15.04
C GLU A 64 7.75 -2.26 -15.84
N GLY A 65 6.67 -1.91 -15.16
CA GLY A 65 5.43 -1.42 -15.79
C GLY A 65 4.70 -2.40 -16.71
N GLY A 66 5.04 -3.69 -16.64
CA GLY A 66 4.40 -4.80 -17.37
C GLY A 66 4.75 -4.83 -18.87
N GLU A 67 4.12 -5.76 -19.60
CA GLU A 67 4.50 -6.16 -20.97
C GLU A 67 4.69 -4.98 -21.95
N ARG A 68 3.82 -3.97 -21.91
CA ARG A 68 3.89 -2.83 -22.84
C ARG A 68 5.13 -1.98 -22.62
N LYS A 69 5.48 -1.70 -21.36
CA LYS A 69 6.68 -0.92 -21.03
C LYS A 69 7.94 -1.75 -21.28
N GLN A 70 7.87 -3.04 -21.01
CA GLN A 70 8.96 -3.96 -21.31
C GLN A 70 9.29 -4.02 -22.81
N GLN A 71 8.29 -4.13 -23.69
CA GLN A 71 8.50 -4.10 -25.15
C GLN A 71 9.17 -2.79 -25.62
N GLN A 72 8.87 -1.67 -24.97
CA GLN A 72 9.52 -0.39 -25.25
C GLN A 72 10.98 -0.39 -24.79
N LEU A 73 11.27 -0.89 -23.59
CA LEU A 73 12.63 -0.96 -23.03
C LEU A 73 13.54 -1.89 -23.84
N GLN A 74 13.02 -3.03 -24.29
CA GLN A 74 13.75 -3.96 -25.16
C GLN A 74 14.15 -3.31 -26.50
N ARG A 75 13.28 -2.49 -27.09
CA ARG A 75 13.61 -1.72 -28.32
C ARG A 75 14.71 -0.68 -28.10
N GLN A 76 14.90 -0.23 -26.87
CA GLN A 76 15.93 0.72 -26.46
C GLN A 76 17.21 0.01 -25.97
N GLY A 77 17.26 -1.33 -26.03
CA GLY A 77 18.42 -2.13 -25.63
C GLY A 77 18.51 -2.43 -24.13
N GLY A 78 17.47 -2.12 -23.34
CA GLY A 78 17.38 -2.48 -21.92
C GLY A 78 16.60 -3.79 -21.70
N ASP A 79 16.89 -4.51 -20.61
CA ASP A 79 16.16 -5.73 -20.23
C ASP A 79 14.87 -5.45 -19.43
N GLY A 80 14.78 -4.26 -18.82
CA GLY A 80 13.62 -3.79 -18.06
C GLY A 80 13.41 -4.50 -16.73
N MET A 81 14.45 -5.15 -16.19
CA MET A 81 14.39 -5.77 -14.86
C MET A 81 14.53 -4.72 -13.76
N VAL A 82 13.63 -4.74 -12.78
CA VAL A 82 13.62 -3.85 -11.63
C VAL A 82 13.40 -4.62 -10.33
N LEU A 83 13.85 -4.05 -9.22
CA LEU A 83 13.52 -4.51 -7.87
C LEU A 83 12.49 -3.56 -7.27
N GLY A 84 11.30 -4.06 -6.97
CA GLY A 84 10.24 -3.15 -6.57
C GLY A 84 9.04 -3.80 -5.93
N LEU A 85 7.91 -3.10 -6.01
CA LEU A 85 6.62 -3.52 -5.46
C LEU A 85 5.62 -3.74 -6.59
N HIS A 86 4.65 -4.61 -6.36
CA HIS A 86 3.55 -4.79 -7.32
C HIS A 86 2.78 -3.49 -7.55
N GLY A 87 2.49 -3.23 -8.82
CA GLY A 87 1.63 -2.15 -9.25
C GLY A 87 0.23 -2.25 -8.63
N LYS A 88 -0.40 -1.12 -8.37
CA LYS A 88 -1.75 -1.07 -7.81
C LYS A 88 -2.73 -1.85 -8.70
N GLY A 89 -3.34 -2.88 -8.14
CA GLY A 89 -4.36 -3.70 -8.82
C GLY A 89 -3.83 -4.74 -9.81
N THR A 90 -2.52 -5.02 -9.82
CA THR A 90 -1.91 -6.04 -10.68
C THR A 90 -0.73 -6.72 -9.98
N HIS A 91 -0.45 -7.98 -10.34
CA HIS A 91 0.77 -8.68 -9.95
C HIS A 91 1.82 -8.74 -11.06
N ASP A 92 1.43 -8.42 -12.30
CA ASP A 92 2.26 -8.63 -13.49
C ASP A 92 3.22 -7.48 -13.79
N ALA A 93 2.98 -6.31 -13.16
CA ALA A 93 3.82 -5.14 -13.31
C ALA A 93 4.53 -4.82 -12.00
N ILE A 94 5.84 -4.64 -12.07
CA ILE A 94 6.63 -4.12 -10.95
C ILE A 94 6.81 -2.62 -11.12
N VAL A 95 6.61 -1.92 -10.01
CA VAL A 95 6.93 -0.52 -9.83
C VAL A 95 8.27 -0.47 -9.13
N ASP A 96 9.25 0.14 -9.78
CA ASP A 96 10.55 0.40 -9.16
C ASP A 96 10.38 1.37 -7.98
N VAL A 97 10.95 1.01 -6.83
CA VAL A 97 10.80 1.76 -5.58
C VAL A 97 12.13 1.80 -4.86
N GLU A 98 12.80 2.95 -4.91
CA GLU A 98 14.03 3.21 -4.16
C GLU A 98 13.72 3.64 -2.70
N GLU A 99 12.67 4.45 -2.51
CA GLU A 99 12.30 4.99 -1.20
C GLU A 99 10.79 4.89 -0.92
N GLY A 100 10.46 4.66 0.36
CA GLY A 100 9.09 4.58 0.84
C GLY A 100 8.86 5.46 2.07
N LEU A 101 7.64 5.96 2.22
CA LEU A 101 7.24 6.75 3.40
C LEU A 101 7.01 5.89 4.66
N LEU A 102 6.79 4.59 4.48
CA LEU A 102 6.39 3.66 5.54
C LEU A 102 7.53 2.81 6.12
N PRO A 103 8.56 2.38 5.34
CA PRO A 103 9.73 1.70 5.89
C PRO A 103 10.50 2.58 6.88
N SER A 104 10.91 2.00 8.00
CA SER A 104 11.92 2.63 8.87
C SER A 104 13.26 2.71 8.14
N ALA A 105 14.13 3.64 8.54
CA ALA A 105 15.50 3.67 8.05
C ALA A 105 16.19 2.31 8.30
N ALA A 106 17.06 1.90 7.37
CA ALA A 106 17.91 0.74 7.59
C ALA A 106 18.84 1.02 8.78
N ALA A 107 18.93 0.07 9.71
CA ALA A 107 19.83 0.12 10.86
C ALA A 107 21.25 -0.29 10.47
#